data_AF-A0AAW5B8M8-F1
#
_entry.id   AF-A0AAW5B8M8-F1
#
_cell.length_a   1.000
_cell.length_b   1.000
_cell.length_c   1.000
_cell.angle_alpha   90.00
_cell.angle_beta   90.00
_cell.angle_gamma   90.00
#
_symmetry.space_group_name_H-M   'P 1'
#
loop_
_entity.id
_entity.type
_entity.pdbx_description
1 polymer ?
#
loop_
_entity_poly.entity_id
_entity_poly.type
_entity_poly.pdbx_seq_one_letter_code
_entity_poly.pdbx_strand_id
1 'polypeptide(L)'
;MSQFLFVLFCLNGVIGLLFYVVMYKKRKLFTDRFGMVMAMVGSGILSFNLAMMLFFMFPFNLGTLAIISTMVGGGIGILYGALTRFQSLLAGFSQGSLGAIMGTMFGAVVENPALCGLPAAYFIDVEQHMMLFSLFGTGLVISTFGLLFYSLRV
;
A
#
# COMPACT_ATOMS: atom_id res chain seq x y z
N MET A 1 9.47 -14.05 -12.68
CA MET A 1 8.49 -13.52 -11.71
C MET A 1 9.10 -12.47 -10.77
N SER A 2 10.21 -12.77 -10.07
CA SER A 2 10.88 -11.85 -9.15
C SER A 2 11.28 -10.49 -9.76
N GLN A 3 11.84 -10.48 -10.98
CA GLN A 3 12.21 -9.24 -11.68
C GLN A 3 10.99 -8.34 -11.97
N PHE A 4 9.85 -8.93 -12.34
CA PHE A 4 8.63 -8.19 -12.62
C PHE A 4 8.05 -7.56 -11.35
N LEU A 5 8.01 -8.31 -10.26
CA LEU A 5 7.59 -7.81 -8.94
C LEU A 5 8.50 -6.67 -8.47
N PHE A 6 9.81 -6.77 -8.68
CA PHE A 6 10.74 -5.71 -8.32
C PHE A 6 10.50 -4.42 -9.10
N VAL A 7 10.27 -4.52 -10.42
CA VAL A 7 9.93 -3.37 -11.26
C VAL A 7 8.63 -2.71 -10.78
N LEU A 8 7.59 -3.50 -10.50
CA LEU A 8 6.33 -2.97 -9.98
C LEU A 8 6.51 -2.33 -8.59
N PHE A 9 7.30 -2.93 -7.71
CA PHE A 9 7.59 -2.39 -6.39
C PHE A 9 8.27 -1.02 -6.49
N CYS A 10 9.32 -0.91 -7.31
CA CYS A 10 9.99 0.36 -7.59
C CYS A 10 9.02 1.39 -8.19
N LEU A 11 8.16 0.97 -9.13
CA LEU A 11 7.19 1.84 -9.78
C LEU A 11 6.19 2.41 -8.76
N ASN A 12 5.60 1.58 -7.90
CA ASN A 12 4.71 2.05 -6.82
C ASN A 12 5.43 2.97 -5.83
N GLY A 13 6.68 2.65 -5.48
CA GLY A 13 7.52 3.50 -4.66
C GLY A 13 7.75 4.89 -5.27
N VAL A 14 8.05 4.96 -6.57
CA VAL A 14 8.23 6.21 -7.31
C VAL A 14 6.91 7.00 -7.40
N ILE A 15 5.79 6.34 -7.70
CA ILE A 15 4.46 6.98 -7.69
C ILE A 15 4.17 7.58 -6.31
N GLY A 16 4.39 6.81 -5.25
CA GLY A 16 4.23 7.27 -3.88
C GLY A 16 5.13 8.47 -3.56
N LEU A 17 6.39 8.47 -4.00
CA LEU A 17 7.31 9.57 -3.75
C LEU A 17 6.90 10.84 -4.54
N LEU A 18 6.53 10.69 -5.81
CA LEU A 18 6.01 11.80 -6.63
C LEU A 18 4.76 12.42 -6.00
N PHE A 19 3.84 11.58 -5.55
CA PHE A 19 2.62 12.05 -4.90
C PHE A 19 2.92 12.77 -3.58
N TYR A 20 3.86 12.26 -2.78
CA TYR A 20 4.35 12.93 -1.58
C TYR A 20 4.90 14.33 -1.87
N VAL A 21 5.71 14.48 -2.93
CA VAL A 21 6.27 15.78 -3.35
C VAL A 21 5.17 16.76 -3.78
N VAL A 22 4.18 16.28 -4.52
CA VAL A 22 3.03 17.11 -4.94
C VAL A 22 2.21 17.57 -3.74
N MET A 23 1.90 16.65 -2.82
CA MET A 23 1.23 16.97 -1.56
C MET A 23 2.01 18.01 -0.75
N TYR A 24 3.33 17.85 -0.64
CA TYR A 24 4.19 18.78 0.07
C TYR A 24 4.13 20.18 -0.54
N LYS A 25 4.15 20.29 -1.88
CA LYS A 25 4.08 21.58 -2.58
C LYS A 25 2.73 22.26 -2.43
N LYS A 26 1.64 21.48 -2.34
CA LYS A 26 0.26 21.98 -2.22
C LYS A 26 -0.24 22.08 -0.77
N ARG A 27 0.64 21.90 0.22
CA ARG A 27 0.30 21.85 1.66
C ARG A 27 -0.51 23.02 2.21
N LYS A 28 -0.44 24.21 1.58
CA LYS A 28 -1.13 25.42 2.04
C LYS A 28 -2.60 25.52 1.60
N LEU A 29 -3.05 24.66 0.68
CA LEU A 29 -4.45 24.64 0.21
C LEU A 29 -5.36 23.72 1.03
N PHE A 30 -4.83 22.89 1.92
CA PHE A 30 -5.64 21.90 2.64
C PHE A 30 -6.45 22.53 3.77
N THR A 31 -7.76 22.39 3.70
CA THR A 31 -8.63 22.42 4.87
C THR A 31 -8.34 21.19 5.74
N ASP A 32 -8.38 21.32 7.07
CA ASP A 32 -7.94 20.28 8.02
C ASP A 32 -8.56 18.88 7.76
N ARG A 33 -9.84 18.82 7.36
CA ARG A 33 -10.52 17.55 7.05
C ARG A 33 -10.04 16.91 5.74
N PHE A 34 -9.76 17.73 4.71
CA PHE A 34 -9.27 17.22 3.44
C PHE A 34 -7.86 16.64 3.58
N GLY A 35 -6.97 17.33 4.28
CA GLY A 35 -5.61 16.82 4.56
C GLY A 35 -5.62 15.46 5.26
N MET A 36 -6.54 15.27 6.22
CA MET A 36 -6.71 14.00 6.93
C MET A 36 -7.13 12.86 6.01
N VAL A 37 -8.14 13.06 5.15
CA VAL A 37 -8.63 12.03 4.21
C VAL A 37 -7.56 11.68 3.18
N MET A 38 -6.86 12.68 2.64
CA MET A 38 -5.78 12.46 1.67
C MET A 38 -4.64 11.63 2.27
N ALA A 39 -4.24 11.93 3.51
CA ALA A 39 -3.21 11.17 4.22
C ALA A 39 -3.66 9.73 4.51
N MET A 40 -4.90 9.53 4.94
CA MET A 40 -5.48 8.22 5.22
C MET A 40 -5.55 7.33 3.97
N VAL A 41 -6.12 7.84 2.87
CA VAL A 41 -6.28 7.08 1.62
C VAL A 41 -4.91 6.83 0.98
N GLY A 42 -4.07 7.86 0.87
CA GLY A 42 -2.76 7.75 0.24
C GLY A 42 -1.82 6.79 0.97
N SER A 43 -1.76 6.85 2.29
CA SER A 43 -0.93 5.93 3.07
C SER A 43 -1.50 4.51 3.11
N GLY A 44 -2.82 4.35 3.24
CA GLY A 44 -3.45 3.02 3.32
C GLY A 44 -3.22 2.18 2.07
N ILE A 45 -3.55 2.72 0.89
CA ILE A 45 -3.44 1.98 -0.39
C ILE A 45 -1.98 1.75 -0.79
N LEU A 46 -1.10 2.74 -0.57
CA LEU A 46 0.33 2.58 -0.87
C LEU A 46 0.96 1.52 0.04
N SER A 47 0.71 1.58 1.35
CA SER A 47 1.24 0.61 2.31
C SER A 47 0.67 -0.80 2.08
N PHE A 48 -0.60 -0.92 1.70
CA PHE A 48 -1.22 -2.20 1.33
C PHE A 48 -0.49 -2.84 0.14
N ASN A 49 -0.30 -2.08 -0.94
CA ASN A 49 0.34 -2.59 -2.15
C ASN A 49 1.81 -2.99 -1.89
N LEU A 50 2.56 -2.11 -1.23
CA LEU A 50 3.97 -2.36 -0.92
C LEU A 50 4.14 -3.57 0.00
N ALA A 51 3.29 -3.71 1.03
CA ALA A 51 3.34 -4.86 1.94
C ALA A 51 3.01 -6.18 1.23
N MET A 52 2.04 -6.18 0.32
CA MET A 52 1.72 -7.34 -0.50
C MET A 52 2.89 -7.75 -1.40
N MET A 53 3.52 -6.79 -2.09
CA MET A 53 4.69 -7.07 -2.93
C MET A 53 5.91 -7.52 -2.12
N LEU A 54 6.12 -6.93 -0.94
CA LEU A 54 7.17 -7.35 -0.02
C LEU A 54 6.99 -8.82 0.40
N PHE A 55 5.74 -9.25 0.60
CA PHE A 55 5.40 -10.64 0.93
C PHE A 55 5.83 -11.60 -0.18
N PHE A 56 5.51 -11.29 -1.44
CA PHE A 56 5.90 -12.14 -2.57
C PHE A 56 7.41 -12.17 -2.84
N MET A 57 8.15 -11.19 -2.35
CA MET A 57 9.59 -11.09 -2.58
C MET A 57 10.43 -11.83 -1.54
N PHE A 58 9.94 -11.98 -0.31
CA PHE A 58 10.70 -12.54 0.79
C PHE A 58 10.01 -13.76 1.39
N PRO A 59 10.62 -14.96 1.32
CA PRO A 59 10.12 -16.17 1.95
C PRO A 59 10.45 -16.19 3.46
N PHE A 60 10.05 -15.14 4.19
CA PHE A 60 10.19 -15.08 5.64
C PHE A 60 8.96 -15.65 6.34
N ASN A 61 9.13 -15.98 7.63
CA ASN A 61 8.04 -16.44 8.47
C ASN A 61 6.95 -15.34 8.58
N LEU A 62 5.67 -15.71 8.47
CA LEU A 62 4.53 -14.78 8.43
C LEU A 62 4.59 -13.71 9.52
N GLY A 63 4.98 -14.11 10.74
CA GLY A 63 5.09 -13.20 11.88
C GLY A 63 6.19 -12.15 11.73
N THR A 64 7.38 -12.51 11.24
CA THR A 64 8.48 -11.55 11.10
C THR A 64 8.20 -10.56 9.96
N LEU A 65 7.59 -11.04 8.87
CA LEU A 65 7.27 -10.17 7.75
C LEU A 65 6.13 -9.19 8.07
N ALA A 66 5.14 -9.60 8.86
CA ALA A 66 4.09 -8.71 9.35
C ALA A 66 4.63 -7.58 10.24
N ILE A 67 5.63 -7.88 11.08
CA ILE A 67 6.28 -6.85 11.91
C ILE A 67 7.06 -5.86 11.03
N ILE A 68 7.81 -6.35 10.05
CA ILE A 68 8.58 -5.48 9.15
C ILE A 68 7.63 -4.63 8.30
N SER A 69 6.59 -5.24 7.72
CA SER A 69 5.63 -4.52 6.87
C SER A 69 4.85 -3.46 7.66
N THR A 70 4.46 -3.74 8.91
CA THR A 70 3.77 -2.77 9.77
C THR A 70 4.67 -1.59 10.12
N MET A 71 5.96 -1.82 10.41
CA MET A 71 6.91 -0.74 10.64
C MET A 71 7.10 0.12 9.39
N VAL A 72 7.24 -0.50 8.21
CA VAL A 72 7.39 0.22 6.93
C VAL A 72 6.11 0.99 6.60
N GLY A 73 4.94 0.35 6.68
CA GLY A 73 3.65 0.95 6.39
C GLY A 73 3.24 2.05 7.38
N GLY A 74 3.58 1.87 8.66
CA GLY A 74 3.45 2.91 9.68
C GLY A 74 4.37 4.09 9.41
N GLY A 75 5.63 3.84 9.00
CA GLY A 75 6.57 4.89 8.60
C GLY A 75 6.07 5.70 7.40
N ILE A 76 5.54 5.04 6.38
CA ILE A 76 4.86 5.69 5.24
C ILE A 76 3.68 6.52 5.73
N GLY A 77 2.85 5.97 6.63
CA GLY A 77 1.72 6.66 7.24
C GLY A 77 2.12 7.93 8.00
N ILE A 78 3.21 7.89 8.75
CA ILE A 78 3.75 9.04 9.47
C ILE A 78 4.26 10.09 8.49
N LEU A 79 5.00 9.70 7.45
CA LEU A 79 5.50 10.63 6.43
C LEU A 79 4.35 11.39 5.79
N TYR A 80 3.32 10.67 5.33
CA TYR A 80 2.12 11.26 4.72
C TYR A 80 1.31 12.11 5.69
N GLY A 81 1.13 11.64 6.92
CA GLY A 81 0.37 12.34 7.95
C GLY A 81 1.09 13.56 8.55
N ALA A 82 2.42 13.62 8.49
CA ALA A 82 3.21 14.76 8.98
C ALA A 82 3.06 16.02 8.10
N LEU A 83 2.48 15.90 6.90
CA LEU A 83 2.36 16.99 5.95
C LEU A 83 1.38 18.10 6.39
N THR A 84 0.38 17.78 7.23
CA THR A 84 -0.65 18.74 7.63
C THR A 84 -0.67 19.04 9.14
N ARG A 85 -1.38 18.25 9.96
CA ARG A 85 -1.56 18.48 11.41
C ARG A 85 -1.48 17.16 12.21
N PHE A 86 -1.40 17.26 13.54
CA PHE A 86 -1.35 16.09 14.44
C PHE A 86 -2.48 15.08 14.21
N GLN A 87 -3.70 15.54 13.92
CA GLN A 87 -4.84 14.65 13.66
C GLN A 87 -4.66 13.82 12.38
N SER A 88 -4.06 14.40 11.34
CA SER A 88 -3.72 13.67 10.11
C SER A 88 -2.55 12.70 10.29
N LEU A 89 -1.65 12.99 11.23
CA LEU A 89 -0.54 12.11 11.57
C LEU A 89 -1.04 10.81 12.20
N LEU A 90 -1.97 10.92 13.16
CA LEU A 90 -2.60 9.76 13.78
C LEU A 90 -3.44 8.96 12.77
N ALA A 91 -4.18 9.64 11.90
CA ALA A 91 -4.97 9.00 10.85
C ALA A 91 -4.08 8.29 9.81
N GLY A 92 -3.01 8.93 9.36
CA GLY A 92 -2.05 8.35 8.43
C GLY A 92 -1.32 7.14 9.02
N PHE A 93 -0.86 7.22 10.27
CA PHE A 93 -0.19 6.09 10.93
C PHE A 93 -1.12 4.88 11.12
N SER A 94 -2.34 5.10 11.64
CA SER A 94 -3.31 4.02 11.84
C SER A 94 -3.70 3.36 10.52
N GLN A 95 -3.91 4.13 9.46
CA GLN A 95 -4.33 3.59 8.17
C GLN A 95 -3.18 2.98 7.37
N GLY A 96 -1.97 3.56 7.47
CA GLY A 96 -0.77 2.97 6.89
C GLY A 96 -0.38 1.65 7.54
N SER A 97 -0.48 1.54 8.87
CA SER A 97 -0.23 0.28 9.58
C SER A 97 -1.31 -0.77 9.30
N LEU A 98 -2.60 -0.40 9.34
CA LEU A 98 -3.70 -1.30 8.96
C LEU A 98 -3.56 -1.77 7.51
N GLY A 99 -3.25 -0.87 6.59
CA GLY A 99 -3.00 -1.18 5.18
C GLY A 99 -1.88 -2.20 5.02
N ALA A 100 -0.77 -2.05 5.74
CA ALA A 100 0.32 -3.01 5.69
C ALA A 100 -0.05 -4.39 6.23
N ILE A 101 -0.79 -4.47 7.35
CA ILE A 101 -1.27 -5.76 7.89
C ILE A 101 -2.18 -6.44 6.87
N MET A 102 -3.16 -5.71 6.34
CA MET A 102 -4.08 -6.23 5.33
C MET A 102 -3.33 -6.69 4.07
N GLY A 103 -2.33 -5.94 3.63
CA GLY A 103 -1.49 -6.29 2.48
C GLY A 103 -0.71 -7.59 2.70
N THR A 104 -0.10 -7.76 3.88
CA THR A 104 0.60 -9.01 4.21
C THR A 104 -0.31 -10.21 4.34
N MET A 105 -1.48 -10.06 4.98
CA MET A 105 -2.45 -11.14 5.09
C MET A 105 -2.97 -11.54 3.71
N PHE A 106 -3.22 -10.56 2.83
CA PHE A 106 -3.64 -10.83 1.47
C PHE A 106 -2.54 -11.55 0.68
N GLY A 107 -1.28 -11.14 0.80
CA GLY A 107 -0.14 -11.85 0.22
C GLY A 107 -0.06 -13.32 0.67
N ALA A 108 -0.25 -13.58 1.97
CA ALA A 108 -0.23 -14.92 2.54
C ALA A 108 -1.33 -15.83 1.97
N VAL A 109 -2.55 -15.31 1.80
CA VAL A 109 -3.67 -16.06 1.22
C VAL A 109 -3.43 -16.38 -0.26
N VAL A 110 -2.80 -15.45 -1.00
CA VAL A 110 -2.49 -15.68 -2.42
C VAL A 110 -1.40 -16.75 -2.58
N GLU A 111 -0.41 -16.79 -1.68
CA GLU A 111 0.61 -17.85 -1.68
C GLU A 111 0.06 -19.20 -1.24
N ASN A 112 -0.78 -19.21 -0.20
CA ASN A 112 -1.34 -20.43 0.38
C ASN A 112 -2.87 -20.33 0.49
N PRO A 113 -3.62 -20.65 -0.59
CA PRO A 113 -5.08 -20.59 -0.59
C PRO A 113 -5.73 -21.56 0.41
N ALA A 114 -4.99 -22.55 0.92
CA ALA A 114 -5.39 -23.43 2.02
C ALA A 114 -5.77 -22.67 3.30
N LEU A 115 -5.18 -21.49 3.55
CA LEU A 115 -5.46 -20.68 4.75
C LEU A 115 -6.94 -20.25 4.84
N CYS A 116 -7.63 -20.17 3.71
CA CYS A 116 -9.05 -19.86 3.63
C CYS A 116 -9.92 -21.07 3.22
N GLY A 117 -9.37 -22.29 3.21
CA GLY A 117 -10.09 -23.51 2.86
C GLY A 117 -10.49 -23.62 1.38
N LEU A 118 -9.79 -22.93 0.47
CA LEU A 118 -10.09 -23.01 -0.96
C LEU A 118 -9.69 -24.37 -1.57
N PRO A 119 -10.46 -24.89 -2.54
CA PRO A 119 -10.22 -26.19 -3.16
C PRO A 119 -8.92 -26.25 -3.97
N ALA A 120 -8.34 -27.45 -4.05
CA ALA A 120 -6.98 -27.69 -4.54
C ALA A 120 -6.70 -27.35 -6.02
N ALA A 121 -7.74 -26.99 -6.79
CA ALA A 121 -7.58 -26.48 -8.14
C ALA A 121 -6.81 -25.15 -8.18
N TYR A 122 -6.84 -24.36 -7.10
CA TYR A 122 -6.12 -23.08 -7.02
C TYR A 122 -4.60 -23.21 -6.88
N PHE A 123 -4.08 -24.40 -6.54
CA PHE A 123 -2.62 -24.61 -6.38
C PHE A 123 -1.86 -24.67 -7.70
N ILE A 124 -2.56 -24.92 -8.82
CA ILE A 124 -1.92 -25.12 -10.12
C ILE A 124 -1.51 -23.78 -10.75
N ASP A 125 -2.20 -22.68 -10.40
CA ASP A 125 -2.03 -21.36 -11.02
C ASP A 125 -1.63 -20.24 -10.02
N VAL A 126 -0.98 -20.60 -8.90
CA VAL A 126 -0.57 -19.63 -7.84
C VAL A 126 0.26 -18.48 -8.41
N GLU A 127 1.18 -18.78 -9.34
CA GLU A 127 2.02 -17.76 -9.96
C GLU A 127 1.23 -16.75 -10.80
N GLN A 128 0.20 -17.20 -11.51
CA GLN A 128 -0.66 -16.33 -12.33
C GLN A 128 -1.51 -15.43 -11.43
N HIS A 129 -2.03 -15.95 -10.33
CA HIS A 129 -2.80 -15.18 -9.36
C HIS A 129 -1.95 -14.10 -8.68
N MET A 130 -0.73 -14.41 -8.25
CA MET A 130 0.21 -13.44 -7.70
C MET A 130 0.49 -12.28 -8.68
N MET A 131 0.74 -12.61 -9.95
CA MET A 131 0.97 -11.61 -11.00
C MET A 131 -0.28 -10.73 -11.22
N LEU A 132 -1.46 -11.34 -11.35
CA LEU A 132 -2.72 -10.62 -11.56
C LEU A 132 -3.05 -9.68 -10.40
N PHE A 133 -2.89 -10.13 -9.16
CA PHE A 133 -3.16 -9.29 -7.99
C PHE A 133 -2.12 -8.16 -7.84
N SER A 134 -0.86 -8.39 -8.18
CA SER A 134 0.16 -7.34 -8.15
C SER A 134 -0.15 -6.22 -9.17
N LEU A 135 -0.57 -6.58 -10.39
CA LEU A 135 -1.03 -5.64 -11.41
C LEU A 135 -2.30 -4.90 -10.98
N PHE A 136 -3.29 -5.63 -10.47
CA PHE A 136 -4.51 -5.02 -9.95
C PHE A 136 -4.22 -4.03 -8.81
N GLY A 137 -3.33 -4.40 -7.89
CA GLY A 137 -2.86 -3.51 -6.85
C GLY A 137 -2.23 -2.24 -7.42
N THR A 138 -1.39 -2.33 -8.44
CA THR A 138 -0.79 -1.13 -9.06
C THR A 138 -1.84 -0.24 -9.70
N GLY A 139 -2.86 -0.84 -10.34
CA GLY A 139 -4.01 -0.13 -10.87
C GLY A 139 -4.82 0.59 -9.79
N LEU A 140 -4.97 -0.02 -8.61
CA LEU A 140 -5.58 0.63 -7.44
C LEU A 140 -4.77 1.82 -6.97
N VAL A 141 -3.44 1.70 -6.88
CA VAL A 141 -2.55 2.80 -6.49
C VAL A 141 -2.67 3.95 -7.50
N ILE A 142 -2.64 3.66 -8.79
CA ILE A 142 -2.76 4.69 -9.84
C ILE A 142 -4.13 5.36 -9.82
N SER A 143 -5.22 4.59 -9.72
CA SER A 143 -6.58 5.13 -9.72
C SER A 143 -6.86 5.99 -8.49
N THR A 144 -6.41 5.55 -7.31
CA THR A 144 -6.56 6.30 -6.07
C THR A 144 -5.75 7.59 -6.11
N PHE A 145 -4.49 7.56 -6.53
CA PHE A 145 -3.73 8.80 -6.73
C PHE A 145 -4.32 9.70 -7.82
N GLY A 146 -4.88 9.14 -8.89
CA GLY A 146 -5.61 9.90 -9.91
C GLY A 146 -6.81 10.67 -9.34
N LEU A 147 -7.63 10.01 -8.52
CA LEU A 147 -8.74 10.65 -7.81
C LEU A 147 -8.27 11.73 -6.83
N LEU A 148 -7.19 11.46 -6.10
CA LEU A 148 -6.57 12.42 -5.19
C LEU A 148 -6.05 13.65 -5.95
N PHE A 149 -5.39 13.47 -7.10
CA PHE A 149 -4.97 14.57 -7.97
C PHE A 149 -6.14 15.38 -8.53
N TYR A 150 -7.22 14.72 -8.92
CA TYR A 150 -8.44 15.40 -9.36
C TYR A 150 -9.03 16.27 -8.24
N SER A 151 -9.05 15.75 -7.01
CA SER A 151 -9.49 16.49 -5.82
C SER A 151 -8.65 17.74 -5.53
N LEU A 152 -7.34 17.70 -5.81
CA LEU A 152 -6.43 18.83 -5.63
C LEU A 152 -6.58 19.97 -6.65
N ARG A 153 -7.34 19.75 -7.73
CA ARG A 153 -7.53 20.74 -8.80
C ARG A 153 -8.67 21.72 -8.49
N VAL A 154 -9.53 21.39 -7.53
CA VAL A 154 -10.62 22.25 -7.04
C VAL A 154 -10.06 23.32 -6.11
#